data_AF-A0AAV3RYA2-F1
#
_entry.id   AF-A0AAV3RYA2-F1
#
_cell.length_a   1.000
_cell.length_b   1.000
_cell.length_c   1.000
_cell.angle_alpha   90.00
_cell.angle_beta   90.00
_cell.angle_gamma   90.00
#
_symmetry.space_group_name_H-M   'P 1'
#
loop_
_entity.id
_entity.type
_entity.pdbx_description
1 polymer ?
#
loop_
_entity_poly.entity_id
_entity_poly.type
_entity_poly.pdbx_seq_one_letter_code
_entity_poly.pdbx_strand_id
1 'polypeptide(L)'
;MDVFTNAKAVRLKNVHNKYLTADEDEESVTQDRNGSSKNAKWTVEFVEHAENIIHLKSCYNNYLTASDHPFLLGMTGRKVTQTLPMKLDSSVQWEPIKDGGQVKLRTRYGQFLRANGGLPPWRNSVTHDIPHRTTTQDWILWDVDVVDIVVRSSGSLKPPQSLVVDHYDSFASDSSPVSPYSSRSPSFSRQESNDSTGAFGSPPRGGEGRVIYFHIANECGEYDEGEEELGIQFKGNDVSELTKKLEEVCGIENVVVCTKSPLNGKLNPLRLQLPPNNSTMHVVVVPSSSNVFVIPSTIAINEKSLEKICSKTNAKQNCLNLLTSDYRTSYVSLKDLTEVAIDVTLKKLNEAREKFDVLGDGISDNNYDEYSSCSRKYKDAINKLESTKESWKSLNYNNIGENVKDALHNIEHCKKGSLDYSSDVERIIDDAKLACNIIKVTFHQFIHSKKHKNKKQKHEDEDDSNDD
;
A
#
# COMPACT_ATOMS: atom_id res chain seq x y z
N MET A 1 4.37 0.34 -33.62
CA MET A 1 3.07 0.14 -34.31
C MET A 1 2.93 -1.22 -34.95
N ASP A 2 3.61 -1.55 -36.06
CA ASP A 2 3.36 -2.83 -36.76
C ASP A 2 3.49 -4.14 -35.97
N VAL A 3 4.15 -4.15 -34.82
CA VAL A 3 4.39 -5.39 -34.04
C VAL A 3 3.10 -5.95 -33.39
N PHE A 4 2.10 -5.11 -33.14
CA PHE A 4 0.81 -5.52 -32.58
C PHE A 4 -0.33 -5.46 -33.60
N THR A 5 -0.06 -5.00 -34.84
CA THR A 5 -1.09 -4.84 -35.87
C THR A 5 -1.72 -6.19 -36.20
N ASN A 6 -3.03 -6.31 -35.96
CA ASN A 6 -3.83 -7.54 -36.06
C ASN A 6 -3.57 -8.60 -34.97
N ALA A 7 -2.80 -8.33 -33.91
CA ALA A 7 -2.72 -9.23 -32.76
C ALA A 7 -3.93 -9.04 -31.82
N LYS A 8 -4.68 -10.11 -31.56
CA LYS A 8 -5.77 -10.15 -30.57
C LYS A 8 -5.26 -10.56 -29.19
N ALA A 9 -4.28 -11.46 -29.17
CA ALA A 9 -3.58 -11.82 -27.94
C ALA A 9 -2.13 -12.22 -28.23
N VAL A 10 -1.27 -11.93 -27.26
CA VAL A 10 0.19 -12.15 -27.35
C VAL A 10 0.71 -12.88 -26.11
N ARG A 11 1.93 -13.38 -26.20
CA ARG A 11 2.82 -13.62 -25.07
C ARG A 11 4.03 -12.71 -25.23
N LEU A 12 4.52 -12.17 -24.12
CA LEU A 12 5.69 -11.29 -24.10
C LEU A 12 6.84 -12.05 -23.47
N LYS A 13 7.90 -12.30 -24.22
CA LYS A 13 9.04 -13.13 -23.80
C LYS A 13 10.29 -12.26 -23.64
N ASN A 14 10.96 -12.37 -22.50
CA ASN A 14 12.15 -11.59 -22.20
C ASN A 14 13.45 -12.33 -22.59
N VAL A 15 14.56 -11.57 -22.58
CA VAL A 15 15.92 -12.04 -22.87
C VAL A 15 16.40 -13.23 -22.02
N HIS A 16 15.79 -13.48 -20.86
CA HIS A 16 16.09 -14.65 -19.99
C HIS A 16 15.32 -15.92 -20.37
N ASN A 17 14.63 -15.90 -21.52
CA ASN A 17 13.73 -16.95 -22.00
C ASN A 17 12.61 -17.28 -20.99
N LYS A 18 11.94 -16.24 -20.51
CA LYS A 18 10.73 -16.32 -19.67
C LYS A 18 9.65 -15.39 -20.21
N TYR A 19 8.41 -15.73 -19.95
CA TYR A 19 7.23 -15.00 -20.39
C TYR A 19 6.68 -14.15 -19.26
N LEU A 20 6.10 -12.99 -19.59
CA LEU A 20 5.32 -12.17 -18.67
C LEU A 20 4.08 -12.94 -18.21
N THR A 21 3.95 -13.20 -16.91
CA THR A 21 2.85 -13.99 -16.34
C THR A 21 2.05 -13.21 -15.31
N ALA A 22 0.72 -13.19 -15.47
CA ALA A 22 -0.20 -12.78 -14.42
C ALA A 22 -0.26 -13.86 -13.34
N ASP A 23 -0.12 -13.51 -12.06
CA ASP A 23 -0.13 -14.48 -10.97
C ASP A 23 -1.58 -14.88 -10.57
N GLU A 24 -1.72 -15.97 -9.81
CA GLU A 24 -3.03 -16.49 -9.39
C GLU A 24 -3.66 -15.71 -8.23
N ASP A 25 -2.92 -14.78 -7.62
CA ASP A 25 -3.40 -13.84 -6.60
C ASP A 25 -4.25 -12.69 -7.19
N GLU A 26 -4.37 -12.63 -8.52
CA GLU A 26 -5.05 -11.57 -9.30
C GLU A 26 -4.48 -10.15 -9.11
N GLU A 27 -3.33 -9.99 -8.45
CA GLU A 27 -2.66 -8.69 -8.17
C GLU A 27 -1.23 -8.63 -8.75
N SER A 28 -0.47 -9.72 -8.60
CA SER A 28 0.95 -9.77 -8.94
C SER A 28 1.19 -10.10 -10.41
N VAL A 29 2.33 -9.62 -10.92
CA VAL A 29 2.84 -9.94 -12.25
C VAL A 29 4.30 -10.38 -12.12
N THR A 30 4.57 -11.56 -12.66
CA THR A 30 5.82 -12.29 -12.52
C THR A 30 6.35 -12.70 -13.90
N GLN A 31 7.36 -13.57 -13.93
CA GLN A 31 7.86 -14.17 -15.16
C GLN A 31 8.21 -15.65 -14.96
N ASP A 32 7.73 -16.50 -15.86
CA ASP A 32 7.93 -17.95 -15.82
C ASP A 32 8.38 -18.51 -17.17
N ARG A 33 8.97 -19.72 -17.20
CA ARG A 33 9.38 -20.38 -18.44
C ARG A 33 8.20 -20.99 -19.21
N ASN A 34 7.10 -21.30 -18.55
CA ASN A 34 5.94 -21.96 -19.15
C ASN A 34 5.06 -20.98 -19.96
N GLY A 35 5.51 -20.62 -21.15
CA GLY A 35 4.73 -19.82 -22.10
C GLY A 35 3.41 -20.44 -22.54
N SER A 36 3.21 -21.76 -22.37
CA SER A 36 1.95 -22.41 -22.74
C SER A 36 0.77 -22.06 -21.81
N SER A 37 1.06 -21.58 -20.58
CA SER A 37 0.05 -21.24 -19.58
C SER A 37 -0.92 -20.15 -20.05
N LYS A 38 -2.18 -20.23 -19.61
CA LYS A 38 -3.18 -19.15 -19.77
C LYS A 38 -2.68 -17.83 -19.16
N ASN A 39 -1.91 -17.91 -18.06
CA ASN A 39 -1.36 -16.79 -17.31
C ASN A 39 -0.32 -15.99 -18.11
N ALA A 40 0.30 -16.59 -19.13
CA ALA A 40 1.23 -15.92 -20.03
C ALA A 40 0.54 -15.23 -21.22
N LYS A 41 -0.77 -15.44 -21.43
CA LYS A 41 -1.54 -14.88 -22.54
C LYS A 41 -2.14 -13.53 -22.14
N TRP A 42 -1.75 -12.49 -22.85
CA TRP A 42 -2.27 -11.13 -22.68
C TRP A 42 -3.13 -10.75 -23.88
N THR A 43 -4.37 -10.37 -23.64
CA THR A 43 -5.27 -9.84 -24.66
C THR A 43 -4.89 -8.39 -24.94
N VAL A 44 -4.82 -8.02 -26.22
CA VAL A 44 -4.44 -6.67 -26.66
C VAL A 44 -5.71 -5.88 -26.94
N GLU A 45 -5.93 -4.80 -26.18
CA GLU A 45 -7.02 -3.85 -26.41
C GLU A 45 -6.42 -2.52 -26.89
N PHE A 46 -6.88 -2.01 -28.03
CA PHE A 46 -6.42 -0.74 -28.59
C PHE A 46 -7.22 0.42 -28.00
N VAL A 47 -6.55 1.54 -27.66
CA VAL A 47 -7.23 2.71 -27.10
C VAL A 47 -7.88 3.54 -28.21
N GLU A 48 -9.18 3.74 -28.12
CA GLU A 48 -9.90 4.62 -29.06
C GLU A 48 -9.29 6.03 -29.05
N HIS A 49 -9.08 6.59 -30.25
CA HIS A 49 -8.48 7.92 -30.47
C HIS A 49 -6.99 8.07 -30.05
N ALA A 50 -6.31 7.00 -29.64
CA ALA A 50 -4.87 7.02 -29.34
C ALA A 50 -4.14 5.88 -30.06
N GLU A 51 -3.83 6.08 -31.35
CA GLU A 51 -3.34 5.03 -32.25
C GLU A 51 -2.14 4.24 -31.69
N ASN A 52 -1.26 4.88 -30.91
CA ASN A 52 -0.01 4.30 -30.42
C ASN A 52 -0.10 3.64 -29.02
N ILE A 53 -1.27 3.63 -28.38
CA ILE A 53 -1.44 3.13 -27.01
C ILE A 53 -2.26 1.84 -26.99
N ILE A 54 -1.78 0.85 -26.24
CA ILE A 54 -2.49 -0.40 -25.96
C ILE A 54 -2.70 -0.59 -24.47
N HIS A 55 -3.75 -1.35 -24.14
CA HIS A 55 -3.90 -2.02 -22.85
C HIS A 55 -3.61 -3.52 -23.03
N LEU A 56 -2.99 -4.13 -22.02
CA LEU A 56 -2.69 -5.55 -21.97
C LEU A 56 -3.49 -6.18 -20.84
N LYS A 57 -4.38 -7.11 -21.16
CA LYS A 57 -5.35 -7.70 -20.21
C LYS A 57 -5.05 -9.17 -19.95
N SER A 58 -4.94 -9.53 -18.68
CA SER A 58 -4.62 -10.88 -18.22
C SER A 58 -5.79 -11.85 -18.39
N CYS A 59 -5.54 -13.14 -18.17
CA CYS A 59 -6.59 -14.15 -18.13
C CYS A 59 -7.59 -13.99 -16.96
N TYR A 60 -7.34 -13.06 -16.03
CA TYR A 60 -8.22 -12.70 -14.91
C TYR A 60 -9.09 -11.47 -15.19
N ASN A 61 -9.02 -10.91 -16.42
CA ASN A 61 -9.64 -9.64 -16.83
C ASN A 61 -9.04 -8.37 -16.23
N ASN A 62 -7.97 -8.48 -15.45
CA ASN A 62 -7.19 -7.35 -14.93
C ASN A 62 -6.19 -6.84 -15.98
N TYR A 63 -5.85 -5.56 -15.94
CA TYR A 63 -4.92 -4.92 -16.87
C TYR A 63 -3.51 -4.84 -16.30
N LEU A 64 -2.49 -4.96 -17.15
CA LEU A 64 -1.09 -4.73 -16.78
C LEU A 64 -0.90 -3.26 -16.36
N THR A 65 -0.52 -3.04 -15.11
CA THR A 65 -0.55 -1.72 -14.47
C THR A 65 0.85 -1.31 -14.00
N ALA A 66 1.32 -0.16 -14.48
CA ALA A 66 2.51 0.52 -13.98
C ALA A 66 2.15 1.27 -12.68
N SER A 67 2.43 0.67 -11.51
CA SER A 67 2.13 1.29 -10.22
C SER A 67 3.23 2.24 -9.75
N ASP A 68 2.91 3.19 -8.87
CA ASP A 68 3.90 4.10 -8.29
C ASP A 68 4.68 3.52 -7.09
N HIS A 69 4.37 2.29 -6.67
CA HIS A 69 5.04 1.62 -5.57
C HIS A 69 6.48 1.23 -5.93
N PRO A 70 7.51 1.64 -5.17
CA PRO A 70 8.86 1.12 -5.31
C PRO A 70 8.87 -0.40 -5.13
N PHE A 71 9.60 -1.13 -5.98
CA PHE A 71 9.62 -2.59 -5.89
C PHE A 71 10.58 -3.11 -4.80
N LEU A 72 11.80 -2.59 -4.73
CA LEU A 72 12.79 -2.94 -3.70
C LEU A 72 13.62 -1.72 -3.28
N LEU A 73 13.91 -1.64 -1.98
CA LEU A 73 14.60 -0.51 -1.37
C LEU A 73 16.00 -0.30 -1.97
N GLY A 74 16.33 0.96 -2.29
CA GLY A 74 17.64 1.33 -2.86
C GLY A 74 17.82 0.99 -4.34
N MET A 75 16.74 0.63 -5.05
CA MET A 75 16.77 0.27 -6.47
C MET A 75 15.63 0.97 -7.22
N THR A 76 15.85 1.30 -8.50
CA THR A 76 15.09 2.33 -9.24
C THR A 76 13.72 1.89 -9.75
N GLY A 77 13.51 0.59 -9.96
CA GLY A 77 12.27 0.06 -10.54
C GLY A 77 11.05 0.10 -9.61
N ARG A 78 9.90 0.46 -10.17
CA ARG A 78 8.59 0.44 -9.50
C ARG A 78 7.78 -0.81 -9.89
N LYS A 79 6.96 -1.35 -8.98
CA LYS A 79 6.21 -2.62 -9.16
C LYS A 79 5.24 -2.50 -10.34
N VAL A 80 5.23 -3.51 -11.20
CA VAL A 80 4.14 -3.72 -12.18
C VAL A 80 3.19 -4.76 -11.59
N THR A 81 1.90 -4.45 -11.61
CA THR A 81 0.82 -5.28 -11.06
C THR A 81 -0.21 -5.57 -12.15
N GLN A 82 -1.24 -6.35 -11.82
CA GLN A 82 -2.47 -6.42 -12.59
C GLN A 82 -3.60 -5.81 -11.76
N THR A 83 -4.40 -4.90 -12.33
CA THR A 83 -5.53 -4.26 -11.63
C THR A 83 -6.74 -4.04 -12.54
N LEU A 84 -7.93 -3.91 -11.95
CA LEU A 84 -9.15 -3.50 -12.67
C LEU A 84 -9.67 -2.17 -12.10
N PRO A 85 -9.13 -1.02 -12.55
CA PRO A 85 -9.57 0.27 -12.05
C PRO A 85 -10.98 0.62 -12.58
N MET A 86 -11.78 1.35 -11.78
CA MET A 86 -13.15 1.76 -12.15
C MET A 86 -13.22 2.56 -13.47
N LYS A 87 -12.12 3.21 -13.85
CA LYS A 87 -11.89 3.83 -15.16
C LYS A 87 -10.46 3.52 -15.57
N LEU A 88 -10.23 3.20 -16.84
CA LEU A 88 -8.89 2.97 -17.37
C LEU A 88 -8.15 4.32 -17.43
N ASP A 89 -7.18 4.51 -16.56
CA ASP A 89 -6.35 5.71 -16.47
C ASP A 89 -5.00 5.51 -17.19
N SER A 90 -4.03 6.40 -16.96
CA SER A 90 -2.72 6.29 -17.59
C SER A 90 -1.78 5.24 -17.01
N SER A 91 -2.12 4.58 -15.90
CA SER A 91 -1.29 3.52 -15.29
C SER A 91 -1.36 2.20 -16.07
N VAL A 92 -2.47 1.94 -16.78
CA VAL A 92 -2.68 0.75 -17.62
C VAL A 92 -2.25 0.96 -19.09
N GLN A 93 -1.82 2.16 -19.45
CA GLN A 93 -1.48 2.56 -20.82
C GLN A 93 -0.02 2.27 -21.15
N TRP A 94 0.19 1.44 -22.18
CA TRP A 94 1.51 1.07 -22.67
C TRP A 94 1.67 1.46 -24.14
N GLU A 95 2.79 2.10 -24.46
CA GLU A 95 3.17 2.48 -25.82
C GLU A 95 4.22 1.49 -26.37
N PRO A 96 3.92 0.71 -27.43
CA PRO A 96 4.86 -0.26 -27.99
C PRO A 96 5.86 0.38 -28.98
N ILE A 97 7.09 0.53 -28.52
CA ILE A 97 8.22 1.03 -29.32
C ILE A 97 9.01 -0.15 -29.88
N LYS A 98 9.12 -0.22 -31.21
CA LYS A 98 9.89 -1.27 -31.90
C LYS A 98 11.39 -1.00 -31.77
N ASP A 99 12.16 -2.00 -31.39
CA ASP A 99 13.62 -1.96 -31.34
C ASP A 99 14.18 -3.22 -32.02
N GLY A 100 14.61 -3.07 -33.28
CA GLY A 100 14.97 -4.20 -34.14
C GLY A 100 13.81 -5.18 -34.32
N GLY A 101 14.01 -6.43 -33.87
CA GLY A 101 12.98 -7.49 -33.85
C GLY A 101 12.16 -7.55 -32.57
N GLN A 102 12.50 -6.75 -31.55
CA GLN A 102 11.90 -6.77 -30.22
C GLN A 102 11.06 -5.50 -29.98
N VAL A 103 10.38 -5.43 -28.83
CA VAL A 103 9.66 -4.22 -28.39
C VAL A 103 10.07 -3.79 -26.99
N LYS A 104 9.99 -2.48 -26.77
CA LYS A 104 9.95 -1.84 -25.46
C LYS A 104 8.52 -1.37 -25.22
N LEU A 105 7.95 -1.68 -24.06
CA LEU A 105 6.65 -1.17 -23.64
C LEU A 105 6.88 0.01 -22.71
N ARG A 106 6.56 1.22 -23.17
CA ARG A 106 6.79 2.49 -22.47
C ARG A 106 5.54 2.91 -21.69
N THR A 107 5.70 3.32 -20.44
CA THR A 107 4.65 3.96 -19.65
C THR A 107 4.46 5.41 -20.08
N ARG A 108 3.31 6.03 -19.76
CA ARG A 108 3.09 7.47 -20.04
C ARG A 108 4.19 8.40 -19.49
N TYR A 109 4.86 8.00 -18.41
CA TYR A 109 5.95 8.75 -17.78
C TYR A 109 7.35 8.44 -18.33
N GLY A 110 7.46 7.64 -19.39
CA GLY A 110 8.71 7.38 -20.10
C GLY A 110 9.57 6.24 -19.54
N GLN A 111 9.09 5.51 -18.53
CA GLN A 111 9.73 4.31 -17.99
C GLN A 111 9.36 3.08 -18.84
N PHE A 112 10.14 2.00 -18.77
CA PHE A 112 9.95 0.82 -19.61
C PHE A 112 9.66 -0.45 -18.81
N LEU A 113 8.75 -1.30 -19.30
CA LEU A 113 8.48 -2.62 -18.73
C LEU A 113 9.76 -3.46 -18.72
N ARG A 114 10.15 -3.93 -17.53
CA ARG A 114 11.45 -4.54 -17.25
C ARG A 114 11.32 -5.92 -16.59
N ALA A 115 11.94 -6.91 -17.22
CA ALA A 115 12.09 -8.26 -16.70
C ALA A 115 13.29 -8.39 -15.76
N ASN A 116 13.05 -8.61 -14.47
CA ASN A 116 14.09 -8.63 -13.45
C ASN A 116 14.69 -10.04 -13.20
N GLY A 117 15.96 -10.21 -13.59
CA GLY A 117 16.78 -11.40 -13.28
C GLY A 117 17.59 -11.25 -11.99
N GLY A 118 18.09 -12.36 -11.42
CA GLY A 118 19.00 -12.32 -10.25
C GLY A 118 18.59 -13.23 -9.09
N LEU A 119 18.72 -12.72 -7.86
CA LEU A 119 18.37 -13.40 -6.60
C LEU A 119 16.98 -12.96 -6.10
N PRO A 120 16.21 -13.81 -5.39
CA PRO A 120 15.00 -13.36 -4.70
C PRO A 120 15.32 -12.25 -3.66
N PRO A 121 14.38 -11.32 -3.39
CA PRO A 121 13.04 -11.17 -3.98
C PRO A 121 13.04 -10.60 -5.40
N TRP A 122 14.18 -10.09 -5.91
CA TRP A 122 14.26 -9.48 -7.24
C TRP A 122 13.99 -10.47 -8.39
N ARG A 123 14.45 -11.72 -8.24
CA ARG A 123 14.25 -12.81 -9.20
C ARG A 123 12.76 -12.98 -9.54
N ASN A 124 12.48 -13.04 -10.85
CA ASN A 124 11.16 -13.27 -11.42
C ASN A 124 10.14 -12.15 -11.20
N SER A 125 10.56 -11.00 -10.67
CA SER A 125 9.68 -9.82 -10.63
C SER A 125 9.58 -9.14 -12.00
N VAL A 126 8.61 -8.24 -12.10
CA VAL A 126 8.43 -7.32 -13.21
C VAL A 126 8.26 -5.92 -12.65
N THR A 127 8.97 -4.96 -13.25
CA THR A 127 8.95 -3.56 -12.84
C THR A 127 8.81 -2.66 -14.05
N HIS A 128 8.59 -1.37 -13.84
CA HIS A 128 8.90 -0.35 -14.84
C HIS A 128 10.04 0.53 -14.34
N ASP A 129 11.02 0.78 -15.20
CA ASP A 129 12.27 1.44 -14.86
C ASP A 129 12.97 2.03 -16.11
N ILE A 130 13.99 2.86 -15.91
CA ILE A 130 14.94 3.27 -16.96
C ILE A 130 16.29 2.61 -16.65
N PRO A 131 16.77 1.65 -17.47
CA PRO A 131 18.05 1.02 -17.23
C PRO A 131 19.20 2.03 -17.27
N HIS A 132 19.88 2.25 -16.15
CA HIS A 132 21.06 3.12 -16.07
C HIS A 132 22.39 2.37 -16.22
N ARG A 133 22.38 1.02 -16.17
CA ARG A 133 23.58 0.16 -16.28
C ARG A 133 23.57 -0.59 -17.60
N THR A 134 24.71 -0.62 -18.30
CA THR A 134 24.91 -1.31 -19.59
C THR A 134 24.47 -2.77 -19.55
N THR A 135 24.77 -3.49 -18.45
CA THR A 135 24.45 -4.91 -18.24
C THR A 135 22.97 -5.24 -18.06
N THR A 136 22.07 -4.25 -18.08
CA THR A 136 20.63 -4.47 -17.94
C THR A 136 19.78 -3.64 -18.92
N GLN A 137 20.40 -3.11 -19.99
CA GLN A 137 19.72 -2.38 -21.07
C GLN A 137 18.78 -3.28 -21.88
N ASP A 138 19.10 -4.56 -21.94
CA ASP A 138 18.39 -5.62 -22.63
C ASP A 138 17.18 -6.14 -21.82
N TRP A 139 17.11 -5.88 -20.50
CA TRP A 139 16.03 -6.36 -19.64
C TRP A 139 14.67 -5.67 -19.88
N ILE A 140 14.64 -4.62 -20.72
CA ILE A 140 13.41 -3.94 -21.17
C ILE A 140 12.97 -4.37 -22.57
N LEU A 141 13.68 -5.31 -23.19
CA LEU A 141 13.38 -5.85 -24.52
C LEU A 141 12.52 -7.11 -24.38
N TRP A 142 11.45 -7.15 -25.18
CA TRP A 142 10.49 -8.24 -25.21
C TRP A 142 10.28 -8.72 -26.65
N ASP A 143 10.37 -10.03 -26.87
CA ASP A 143 9.84 -10.68 -28.08
C ASP A 143 8.31 -10.79 -27.96
N VAL A 144 7.60 -10.61 -29.07
CA VAL A 144 6.14 -10.66 -29.12
C VAL A 144 5.69 -11.90 -29.89
N ASP A 145 5.27 -12.93 -29.16
CA ASP A 145 4.70 -14.14 -29.74
C ASP A 145 3.19 -13.94 -29.91
N VAL A 146 2.71 -13.78 -31.14
CA VAL A 146 1.27 -13.60 -31.43
C VAL A 146 0.55 -14.95 -31.33
N VAL A 147 -0.47 -15.03 -30.46
CA VAL A 147 -1.20 -16.27 -30.13
C VAL A 147 -2.60 -16.31 -30.75
N ASP A 148 -3.18 -15.16 -31.02
CA ASP A 148 -4.52 -15.00 -31.61
C ASP A 148 -4.51 -13.73 -32.47
N ILE A 149 -5.17 -13.76 -33.63
CA ILE A 149 -5.18 -12.65 -34.61
C ILE A 149 -6.59 -12.10 -34.83
N VAL A 150 -6.68 -10.78 -35.01
CA VAL A 150 -7.92 -10.09 -35.39
C VAL A 150 -8.16 -10.34 -36.87
N VAL A 151 -8.86 -11.41 -37.20
CA VAL A 151 -9.39 -11.63 -38.55
C VAL A 151 -10.48 -10.58 -38.81
N ARG A 152 -10.12 -9.52 -39.53
CA ARG A 152 -11.10 -8.58 -40.09
C ARG A 152 -11.88 -9.31 -41.17
N SER A 153 -13.08 -9.79 -40.83
CA SER A 153 -13.99 -10.43 -41.77
C SER A 153 -14.47 -9.44 -42.83
N SER A 154 -13.70 -9.27 -43.90
CA SER A 154 -14.20 -8.75 -45.17
C SER A 154 -15.28 -9.73 -45.67
N GLY A 155 -16.54 -9.34 -45.58
CA GLY A 155 -17.65 -10.27 -45.79
C GLY A 155 -17.73 -10.78 -47.22
N SER A 156 -17.81 -12.11 -47.38
CA SER A 156 -18.37 -12.75 -48.59
C SER A 156 -18.58 -14.26 -48.40
N LEU A 157 -19.86 -14.66 -48.40
CA LEU A 157 -20.39 -15.96 -48.86
C LEU A 157 -20.15 -17.25 -48.04
N LYS A 158 -21.07 -18.21 -48.28
CA LYS A 158 -21.26 -19.49 -47.58
C LYS A 158 -20.16 -20.51 -47.89
N PRO A 159 -19.90 -21.49 -47.01
CA PRO A 159 -19.00 -22.61 -47.29
C PRO A 159 -19.67 -23.66 -48.21
N PRO A 160 -18.97 -24.16 -49.24
CA PRO A 160 -19.17 -25.49 -49.79
C PRO A 160 -18.39 -26.54 -48.99
N GLN A 161 -18.71 -27.81 -49.22
CA GLN A 161 -18.35 -28.92 -48.33
C GLN A 161 -17.06 -29.65 -48.75
N SER A 162 -16.43 -30.30 -47.76
CA SER A 162 -15.75 -31.61 -47.82
C SER A 162 -15.25 -32.12 -49.20
N LEU A 163 -13.94 -32.38 -49.28
CA LEU A 163 -13.43 -33.65 -49.80
C LEU A 163 -12.27 -34.17 -48.92
N VAL A 164 -12.23 -35.49 -48.74
CA VAL A 164 -11.28 -36.25 -47.92
C VAL A 164 -10.41 -37.08 -48.87
N VAL A 165 -9.08 -37.07 -48.72
CA VAL A 165 -8.18 -38.14 -49.23
C VAL A 165 -6.97 -38.32 -48.31
N ASP A 166 -6.57 -39.59 -48.18
CA ASP A 166 -5.65 -40.23 -47.23
C ASP A 166 -4.15 -39.90 -47.30
N HIS A 167 -3.54 -39.87 -46.11
CA HIS A 167 -2.43 -40.75 -45.65
C HIS A 167 -1.49 -41.42 -46.68
N TYR A 168 -0.16 -41.13 -46.62
CA TYR A 168 0.89 -42.16 -46.44
C TYR A 168 2.30 -41.60 -46.14
N ASP A 169 3.18 -42.54 -45.80
CA ASP A 169 4.43 -42.45 -45.05
C ASP A 169 5.67 -41.78 -45.70
N SER A 170 6.47 -41.18 -44.79
CA SER A 170 7.91 -41.42 -44.56
C SER A 170 8.92 -41.42 -45.72
N PHE A 171 9.93 -40.55 -45.58
CA PHE A 171 11.33 -40.93 -45.85
C PHE A 171 12.30 -40.09 -45.01
N ALA A 172 13.35 -40.73 -44.50
CA ALA A 172 14.48 -40.09 -43.84
C ALA A 172 15.67 -39.99 -44.80
N SER A 173 16.49 -38.95 -44.65
CA SER A 173 17.93 -39.07 -44.34
C SER A 173 18.71 -37.78 -44.59
N ASP A 174 19.41 -37.36 -43.54
CA ASP A 174 20.85 -37.04 -43.51
C ASP A 174 21.50 -36.14 -44.58
N SER A 175 22.11 -35.04 -44.13
CA SER A 175 23.50 -34.66 -44.46
C SER A 175 23.90 -33.34 -43.78
N SER A 176 24.90 -33.38 -42.91
CA SER A 176 25.82 -32.26 -42.65
C SER A 176 27.16 -32.57 -43.33
N PRO A 177 27.96 -31.56 -43.76
CA PRO A 177 29.14 -31.25 -42.95
C PRO A 177 29.71 -29.80 -43.01
N VAL A 178 30.18 -29.33 -41.84
CA VAL A 178 31.52 -28.69 -41.59
C VAL A 178 31.87 -27.29 -42.17
N SER A 179 32.19 -26.37 -41.25
CA SER A 179 32.87 -25.06 -41.41
C SER A 179 34.35 -25.19 -41.84
N PRO A 180 35.14 -24.13 -42.22
CA PRO A 180 35.76 -23.25 -41.18
C PRO A 180 36.38 -21.88 -41.63
N TYR A 181 36.17 -20.77 -40.89
CA TYR A 181 37.25 -19.77 -40.69
C TYR A 181 37.04 -18.84 -39.49
N SER A 182 38.17 -18.40 -38.93
CA SER A 182 38.30 -17.53 -37.76
C SER A 182 39.05 -16.25 -38.13
N SER A 183 38.73 -15.13 -37.48
CA SER A 183 39.59 -13.93 -37.50
C SER A 183 39.43 -13.07 -36.24
N ARG A 184 40.55 -12.49 -35.78
CA ARG A 184 40.73 -11.77 -34.51
C ARG A 184 40.39 -10.27 -34.56
N SER A 185 40.11 -9.74 -33.37
CA SER A 185 40.37 -8.42 -32.74
C SER A 185 41.16 -7.34 -33.53
N PRO A 186 40.93 -6.03 -33.28
CA PRO A 186 41.39 -5.33 -32.06
C PRO A 186 40.31 -4.40 -31.43
N SER A 187 40.20 -4.16 -30.12
CA SER A 187 41.15 -3.57 -29.15
C SER A 187 41.60 -2.13 -29.45
N PHE A 188 41.08 -1.14 -28.70
CA PHE A 188 41.72 0.16 -28.52
C PHE A 188 41.60 0.65 -27.08
N SER A 189 42.60 1.41 -26.63
CA SER A 189 42.91 1.66 -25.22
C SER A 189 42.59 3.09 -24.78
N ARG A 190 42.37 3.22 -23.47
CA ARG A 190 42.30 4.42 -22.62
C ARG A 190 43.33 5.50 -22.97
N GLN A 191 42.92 6.76 -22.80
CA GLN A 191 43.83 7.89 -22.59
C GLN A 191 43.24 8.83 -21.51
N GLU A 192 44.08 9.27 -20.56
CA GLU A 192 43.74 10.22 -19.47
C GLU A 192 44.76 11.38 -19.51
N SER A 193 44.34 12.63 -19.27
CA SER A 193 45.01 13.61 -18.36
C SER A 193 44.46 15.07 -18.46
N ASN A 194 44.04 15.57 -17.30
CA ASN A 194 44.15 16.92 -16.68
C ASN A 194 44.49 18.17 -17.53
N ASP A 195 43.81 19.31 -17.30
CA ASP A 195 44.12 20.26 -16.18
C ASP A 195 42.99 21.31 -15.97
N SER A 196 43.19 22.32 -15.09
CA SER A 196 42.16 22.88 -14.20
C SER A 196 42.05 24.41 -14.20
N THR A 197 40.83 24.96 -14.00
CA THR A 197 40.58 26.26 -13.34
C THR A 197 39.18 26.26 -12.69
N GLY A 198 39.04 26.77 -11.45
CA GLY A 198 37.77 26.85 -10.71
C GLY A 198 36.93 28.09 -11.05
N ALA A 199 35.80 28.39 -10.39
CA ALA A 199 35.09 27.77 -9.26
C ALA A 199 33.58 28.16 -9.37
N PHE A 200 32.59 27.74 -8.56
CA PHE A 200 32.51 27.19 -7.20
C PHE A 200 31.42 26.09 -7.11
N GLY A 201 31.06 25.64 -5.90
CA GLY A 201 29.76 24.97 -5.65
C GLY A 201 29.78 23.47 -5.35
N SER A 202 30.75 22.96 -4.57
CA SER A 202 30.73 21.55 -4.12
C SER A 202 31.32 21.38 -2.71
N PRO A 203 30.89 20.37 -1.93
CA PRO A 203 31.26 20.24 -0.51
C PRO A 203 32.75 19.88 -0.28
N PRO A 204 33.30 20.16 0.91
CA PRO A 204 34.71 19.92 1.21
C PRO A 204 35.09 18.43 1.18
N ARG A 205 36.26 18.11 0.64
CA ARG A 205 36.85 16.75 0.73
C ARG A 205 37.70 16.60 1.98
N GLY A 206 37.51 15.48 2.70
CA GLY A 206 38.45 14.97 3.70
C GLY A 206 37.79 14.70 5.06
N GLY A 207 37.39 13.45 5.34
CA GLY A 207 36.78 13.14 6.64
C GLY A 207 36.13 11.76 6.87
N GLU A 208 36.24 10.78 5.98
CA GLU A 208 35.83 9.35 6.13
C GLU A 208 34.81 9.01 7.23
N GLY A 209 33.53 8.96 6.86
CA GLY A 209 32.41 8.49 7.69
C GLY A 209 31.13 8.40 6.83
N ARG A 210 30.05 7.82 7.37
CA ARG A 210 28.73 7.85 6.71
C ARG A 210 27.96 9.11 7.10
N VAL A 211 27.03 9.54 6.25
CA VAL A 211 26.04 10.56 6.61
C VAL A 211 24.81 9.86 7.21
N ILE A 212 24.38 10.29 8.39
CA ILE A 212 23.09 9.93 8.97
C ILE A 212 22.18 11.14 8.79
N TYR A 213 21.16 11.00 7.96
CA TYR A 213 20.03 11.90 7.92
C TYR A 213 19.00 11.48 8.97
N PHE A 214 18.40 12.43 9.67
CA PHE A 214 17.42 12.13 10.71
C PHE A 214 16.31 13.17 10.78
N HIS A 215 15.14 12.69 11.19
CA HIS A 215 14.00 13.52 11.60
C HIS A 215 13.67 13.21 13.06
N ILE A 216 13.21 14.22 13.80
CA ILE A 216 12.70 14.05 15.17
C ILE A 216 11.20 13.79 15.07
N ALA A 217 10.76 12.63 15.54
CA ALA A 217 9.34 12.27 15.56
C ALA A 217 8.67 12.61 16.90
N ASN A 218 7.39 12.95 16.81
CA ASN A 218 6.51 13.14 17.96
C ASN A 218 6.22 11.81 18.71
N GLU A 219 5.42 11.87 19.77
CA GLU A 219 5.04 10.71 20.60
C GLU A 219 4.29 9.60 19.83
N CYS A 220 3.82 9.87 18.61
CA CYS A 220 3.15 8.94 17.70
C CYS A 220 4.07 8.37 16.60
N GLY A 221 5.34 8.78 16.54
CA GLY A 221 6.28 8.36 15.48
C GLY A 221 6.13 9.12 14.16
N GLU A 222 5.43 10.24 14.17
CA GLU A 222 5.21 11.09 12.99
C GLU A 222 6.13 12.33 13.06
N TYR A 223 6.59 12.77 11.89
CA TYR A 223 7.32 14.02 11.66
C TYR A 223 6.82 14.62 10.35
N ASP A 224 6.92 15.94 10.20
CA ASP A 224 6.49 16.62 8.98
C ASP A 224 7.50 16.34 7.85
N GLU A 225 7.03 15.84 6.71
CA GLU A 225 7.86 15.60 5.53
C GLU A 225 8.24 16.92 4.80
N GLY A 226 7.80 18.07 5.32
CA GLY A 226 8.19 19.42 4.90
C GLY A 226 9.27 20.12 5.73
N GLU A 227 9.74 19.55 6.86
CA GLU A 227 10.86 20.14 7.63
C GLU A 227 12.24 19.79 7.02
N GLU A 228 13.26 20.61 7.31
CA GLU A 228 14.62 20.39 6.79
C GLU A 228 15.26 19.13 7.39
N GLU A 229 15.44 18.10 6.55
CA GLU A 229 16.11 16.84 6.93
C GLU A 229 17.55 17.09 7.43
N LEU A 230 17.77 16.92 8.74
CA LEU A 230 19.05 17.21 9.39
C LEU A 230 20.07 16.08 9.15
N GLY A 231 21.33 16.42 8.92
CA GLY A 231 22.39 15.47 8.59
C GLY A 231 23.62 15.58 9.49
N ILE A 232 24.06 14.45 10.07
CA ILE A 232 25.34 14.35 10.81
C ILE A 232 26.30 13.34 10.17
N GLN A 233 27.60 13.55 10.35
CA GLN A 233 28.60 12.52 10.00
C GLN A 233 28.82 11.56 11.17
N PHE A 234 28.77 10.26 10.88
CA PHE A 234 28.97 9.18 11.86
C PHE A 234 30.00 8.16 11.34
N LYS A 235 30.93 7.76 12.21
CA LYS A 235 32.03 6.84 11.86
C LYS A 235 31.89 5.46 12.49
N GLY A 236 31.12 5.34 13.56
CA GLY A 236 30.89 4.08 14.24
C GLY A 236 30.03 3.10 13.44
N ASN A 237 29.94 1.90 13.99
CA ASN A 237 28.96 0.88 13.62
C ASN A 237 28.04 0.50 14.81
N ASP A 238 28.27 1.05 16.00
CA ASP A 238 27.43 0.77 17.17
C ASP A 238 26.19 1.69 17.21
N VAL A 239 25.04 1.11 17.57
CA VAL A 239 23.79 1.88 17.67
C VAL A 239 23.76 2.74 18.93
N SER A 240 24.33 2.29 20.04
CA SER A 240 24.38 3.07 21.29
C SER A 240 25.25 4.32 21.13
N GLU A 241 26.37 4.21 20.42
CA GLU A 241 27.20 5.38 20.03
C GLU A 241 26.43 6.34 19.11
N LEU A 242 25.65 5.83 18.15
CA LEU A 242 24.80 6.65 17.29
C LEU A 242 23.67 7.33 18.08
N THR A 243 22.97 6.59 18.95
CA THR A 243 21.91 7.12 19.82
C THR A 243 22.45 8.26 20.67
N LYS A 244 23.54 8.04 21.41
CA LYS A 244 24.14 9.08 22.25
C LYS A 244 24.53 10.32 21.47
N LYS A 245 25.09 10.15 20.26
CA LYS A 245 25.42 11.29 19.39
C LYS A 245 24.18 12.06 18.91
N LEU A 246 23.06 11.37 18.69
CA LEU A 246 21.79 12.01 18.36
C LEU A 246 21.13 12.67 19.58
N GLU A 247 21.28 12.13 20.79
CA GLU A 247 20.87 12.80 22.04
C GLU A 247 21.63 14.13 22.23
N GLU A 248 22.96 14.11 22.05
CA GLU A 248 23.82 15.30 22.13
C GLU A 248 23.49 16.36 21.06
N VAL A 249 23.09 15.95 19.84
CA VAL A 249 22.75 16.86 18.74
C VAL A 249 21.32 17.40 18.83
N CYS A 250 20.36 16.58 19.25
CA CYS A 250 18.96 16.98 19.38
C CYS A 250 18.64 17.69 20.71
N GLY A 251 19.48 17.52 21.74
CA GLY A 251 19.23 18.03 23.09
C GLY A 251 18.09 17.28 23.82
N ILE A 252 17.84 16.02 23.45
CA ILE A 252 16.76 15.18 24.00
C ILE A 252 17.40 13.97 24.69
N GLU A 253 17.06 13.73 25.96
CA GLU A 253 17.51 12.56 26.71
C GLU A 253 16.60 11.34 26.49
N ASN A 254 17.19 10.14 26.48
CA ASN A 254 16.50 8.84 26.39
C ASN A 254 15.71 8.67 25.07
N VAL A 255 16.42 8.69 23.94
CA VAL A 255 15.80 8.49 22.61
C VAL A 255 15.99 7.07 22.04
N VAL A 256 15.05 6.65 21.21
CA VAL A 256 15.12 5.43 20.39
C VAL A 256 15.36 5.82 18.94
N VAL A 257 16.47 5.37 18.37
CA VAL A 257 16.76 5.54 16.94
C VAL A 257 16.03 4.45 16.16
N CYS A 258 15.16 4.85 15.24
CA CYS A 258 14.32 3.98 14.44
C CYS A 258 14.60 4.08 12.94
N THR A 259 14.11 3.10 12.19
CA THR A 259 14.00 3.15 10.72
C THR A 259 12.54 2.98 10.31
N LYS A 260 12.09 3.80 9.34
CA LYS A 260 10.73 3.72 8.78
C LYS A 260 10.65 2.49 7.86
N SER A 261 9.81 1.52 8.22
CA SER A 261 9.58 0.29 7.47
C SER A 261 9.03 0.61 6.08
N PRO A 262 9.73 0.23 4.99
CA PRO A 262 9.24 0.50 3.64
C PRO A 262 7.97 -0.30 3.29
N LEU A 263 7.66 -1.35 4.06
CA LEU A 263 6.55 -2.27 3.82
C LEU A 263 5.20 -1.77 4.36
N ASN A 264 5.22 -0.88 5.35
CA ASN A 264 4.01 -0.43 6.07
C ASN A 264 4.15 0.91 6.81
N GLY A 265 5.21 1.68 6.56
CA GLY A 265 5.48 2.97 7.20
C GLY A 265 5.85 2.92 8.69
N LYS A 266 5.76 1.76 9.36
CA LYS A 266 5.98 1.65 10.82
C LYS A 266 7.43 1.85 11.22
N LEU A 267 7.69 2.54 12.33
CA LEU A 267 9.04 2.68 12.86
C LEU A 267 9.50 1.40 13.56
N ASN A 268 10.67 0.90 13.18
CA ASN A 268 11.36 -0.21 13.84
C ASN A 268 12.60 0.31 14.59
N PRO A 269 12.78 0.05 15.89
CA PRO A 269 14.02 0.37 16.60
C PRO A 269 15.23 -0.29 15.97
N LEU A 270 16.32 0.48 15.80
CA LEU A 270 17.62 -0.10 15.53
C LEU A 270 18.10 -0.83 16.79
N ARG A 271 18.36 -2.13 16.65
CA ARG A 271 18.86 -3.01 17.72
C ARG A 271 20.08 -3.84 17.30
N LEU A 272 20.41 -3.81 16.02
CA LEU A 272 21.56 -4.50 15.43
C LEU A 272 22.60 -3.45 15.03
N GLN A 273 23.88 -3.82 15.07
CA GLN A 273 24.97 -2.96 14.60
C GLN A 273 24.70 -2.44 13.18
N LEU A 274 25.07 -1.18 12.96
CA LEU A 274 24.91 -0.53 11.66
C LEU A 274 25.75 -1.27 10.61
N PRO A 275 25.27 -1.35 9.35
CA PRO A 275 26.02 -1.99 8.27
C PRO A 275 27.47 -1.46 8.17
N PRO A 276 28.50 -2.31 7.98
CA PRO A 276 29.91 -1.90 8.08
C PRO A 276 30.41 -1.04 6.91
N ASN A 277 29.55 -0.70 5.95
CA ASN A 277 29.85 0.22 4.85
C ASN A 277 29.58 1.68 5.28
N ASN A 278 30.28 2.64 4.67
CA ASN A 278 30.04 4.07 4.90
C ASN A 278 28.83 4.61 4.11
N SER A 279 27.78 3.79 3.91
CA SER A 279 26.59 4.22 3.16
C SER A 279 25.72 5.16 3.99
N THR A 280 25.24 6.22 3.35
CA THR A 280 24.23 7.13 3.91
C THR A 280 23.03 6.37 4.44
N MET A 281 22.49 6.81 5.57
CA MET A 281 21.36 6.19 6.25
C MET A 281 20.34 7.26 6.66
N HIS A 282 19.06 6.95 6.56
CA HIS A 282 17.97 7.78 7.05
C HIS A 282 17.37 7.11 8.29
N VAL A 283 17.24 7.85 9.39
CA VAL A 283 16.71 7.36 10.67
C VAL A 283 15.65 8.31 11.22
N VAL A 284 14.89 7.85 12.21
CA VAL A 284 13.87 8.63 12.89
C VAL A 284 14.17 8.57 14.39
N VAL A 285 14.36 9.71 15.02
CA VAL A 285 14.63 9.82 16.46
C VAL A 285 13.30 9.94 17.19
N VAL A 286 12.98 8.99 18.06
CA VAL A 286 11.71 8.92 18.78
C VAL A 286 11.97 8.97 20.29
N PRO A 287 11.26 9.80 21.08
CA PRO A 287 11.35 9.73 22.54
C PRO A 287 10.95 8.34 23.06
N SER A 288 11.66 7.80 24.07
CA SER A 288 11.38 6.46 24.63
C SER A 288 9.99 6.31 25.28
N SER A 289 9.27 7.42 25.51
CA SER A 289 7.89 7.46 25.98
C SER A 289 6.83 7.18 24.89
N SER A 290 7.24 7.03 23.62
CA SER A 290 6.32 6.90 22.48
C SER A 290 5.52 5.59 22.43
N ASN A 291 4.26 5.69 21.99
CA ASN A 291 3.31 4.57 21.88
C ASN A 291 3.58 3.61 20.71
N VAL A 292 4.61 3.84 19.90
CA VAL A 292 4.85 3.14 18.62
C VAL A 292 5.25 1.65 18.80
N PHE A 293 5.72 1.26 19.98
CA PHE A 293 6.30 -0.07 20.22
C PHE A 293 5.35 -1.11 20.85
N VAL A 294 4.02 -0.87 20.82
CA VAL A 294 3.01 -1.81 21.34
C VAL A 294 2.77 -2.98 20.36
N ILE A 295 2.82 -4.21 20.87
CA ILE A 295 2.81 -5.45 20.08
C ILE A 295 1.37 -5.85 19.64
N PRO A 296 1.11 -6.31 18.40
CA PRO A 296 -0.23 -6.72 17.95
C PRO A 296 -0.77 -8.01 18.58
N SER A 297 -2.08 -8.04 18.84
CA SER A 297 -2.84 -9.23 19.26
C SER A 297 -2.90 -10.32 18.17
N THR A 298 -2.84 -11.60 18.55
CA THR A 298 -2.61 -12.75 17.63
C THR A 298 -3.79 -13.16 16.71
N ILE A 299 -4.93 -12.46 16.74
CA ILE A 299 -6.05 -12.70 15.82
C ILE A 299 -6.62 -11.33 15.41
N ALA A 300 -6.13 -10.79 14.29
CA ALA A 300 -6.70 -9.61 13.66
C ALA A 300 -8.17 -9.86 13.24
N ILE A 301 -9.03 -8.85 13.38
CA ILE A 301 -10.43 -8.96 12.97
C ILE A 301 -10.54 -9.11 11.45
N ASN A 302 -11.28 -10.12 10.99
CA ASN A 302 -11.54 -10.30 9.55
C ASN A 302 -12.71 -9.44 9.07
N GLU A 303 -12.70 -9.10 7.78
CA GLU A 303 -13.68 -8.24 7.12
C GLU A 303 -15.13 -8.68 7.38
N LYS A 304 -15.43 -9.97 7.24
CA LYS A 304 -16.76 -10.55 7.50
C LYS A 304 -17.25 -10.34 8.95
N SER A 305 -16.33 -10.30 9.91
CA SER A 305 -16.66 -9.99 11.31
C SER A 305 -16.97 -8.51 11.50
N LEU A 306 -16.22 -7.63 10.83
CA LEU A 306 -16.45 -6.19 10.84
C LEU A 306 -17.79 -5.83 10.17
N GLU A 307 -18.11 -6.45 9.03
CA GLU A 307 -19.41 -6.33 8.36
C GLU A 307 -20.58 -6.73 9.27
N LYS A 308 -20.45 -7.84 10.01
CA LYS A 308 -21.46 -8.36 10.94
C LYS A 308 -21.63 -7.49 12.20
N ILE A 309 -20.64 -6.68 12.53
CA ILE A 309 -20.73 -5.66 13.58
C ILE A 309 -21.50 -4.45 13.02
N CYS A 310 -21.06 -3.92 11.88
CA CYS A 310 -21.69 -2.77 11.26
C CYS A 310 -23.13 -3.01 10.78
N SER A 311 -23.51 -4.26 10.46
CA SER A 311 -24.89 -4.64 10.15
C SER A 311 -25.86 -4.54 11.34
N LYS A 312 -25.36 -4.31 12.56
CA LYS A 312 -26.18 -4.02 13.76
C LYS A 312 -26.37 -2.51 13.99
N THR A 313 -25.82 -1.67 13.12
CA THR A 313 -26.03 -0.22 13.14
C THR A 313 -27.05 0.17 12.07
N ASN A 314 -27.67 1.34 12.23
CA ASN A 314 -28.67 1.85 11.27
C ASN A 314 -28.04 2.28 9.92
N ALA A 315 -26.70 2.35 9.82
CA ALA A 315 -25.98 2.80 8.64
C ALA A 315 -24.70 1.96 8.43
N LYS A 316 -24.87 0.72 7.91
CA LYS A 316 -23.77 -0.24 7.72
C LYS A 316 -22.53 0.37 7.06
N GLN A 317 -22.70 1.07 5.92
CA GLN A 317 -21.56 1.59 5.17
C GLN A 317 -20.84 2.72 5.92
N ASN A 318 -21.58 3.64 6.54
CA ASN A 318 -21.00 4.72 7.33
C ASN A 318 -20.25 4.15 8.55
N CYS A 319 -20.75 3.09 9.18
CA CYS A 319 -20.03 2.37 10.24
C CYS A 319 -18.72 1.75 9.74
N LEU A 320 -18.72 1.11 8.57
CA LEU A 320 -17.51 0.55 7.96
C LEU A 320 -16.49 1.65 7.66
N ASN A 321 -16.91 2.72 6.98
CA ASN A 321 -16.06 3.85 6.65
C ASN A 321 -15.49 4.54 7.90
N LEU A 322 -16.28 4.66 8.97
CA LEU A 322 -15.86 5.29 10.20
C LEU A 322 -14.84 4.43 10.97
N LEU A 323 -15.07 3.12 11.11
CA LEU A 323 -14.08 2.23 11.73
C LEU A 323 -12.80 2.08 10.90
N THR A 324 -12.91 1.97 9.57
CA THR A 324 -11.74 1.86 8.67
C THR A 324 -10.98 3.17 8.49
N SER A 325 -11.50 4.31 8.98
CA SER A 325 -10.75 5.57 9.06
C SER A 325 -9.60 5.52 10.07
N ASP A 326 -9.62 4.56 11.01
CA ASP A 326 -8.50 4.27 11.91
C ASP A 326 -7.78 2.99 11.47
N TYR A 327 -6.50 3.15 11.13
CA TYR A 327 -5.63 2.08 10.66
C TYR A 327 -5.49 0.90 11.65
N ARG A 328 -5.78 1.11 12.94
CA ARG A 328 -5.79 0.05 13.96
C ARG A 328 -6.84 -1.02 13.67
N THR A 329 -7.97 -0.66 13.04
CA THR A 329 -9.05 -1.59 12.67
C THR A 329 -8.56 -2.78 11.85
N SER A 330 -7.47 -2.64 11.07
CA SER A 330 -6.91 -3.73 10.27
C SER A 330 -6.12 -4.78 11.06
N TYR A 331 -5.76 -4.54 12.33
CA TYR A 331 -4.93 -5.46 13.11
C TYR A 331 -5.34 -5.66 14.58
N VAL A 332 -6.33 -4.91 15.07
CA VAL A 332 -6.93 -5.16 16.39
C VAL A 332 -7.71 -6.47 16.40
N SER A 333 -7.78 -7.11 17.57
CA SER A 333 -8.71 -8.21 17.79
C SER A 333 -10.14 -7.70 17.96
N LEU A 334 -11.12 -8.61 17.91
CA LEU A 334 -12.53 -8.29 18.20
C LEU A 334 -12.73 -7.64 19.59
N LYS A 335 -11.85 -7.93 20.55
CA LYS A 335 -11.84 -7.28 21.87
C LYS A 335 -11.39 -5.82 21.72
N ASP A 336 -10.24 -5.62 21.09
CA ASP A 336 -9.53 -4.33 21.05
C ASP A 336 -10.20 -3.34 20.06
N LEU A 337 -11.07 -3.82 19.16
CA LEU A 337 -11.94 -2.98 18.31
C LEU A 337 -12.81 -1.99 19.11
N THR A 338 -13.21 -2.32 20.34
CA THR A 338 -14.01 -1.38 21.16
C THR A 338 -13.20 -0.14 21.56
N GLU A 339 -11.89 -0.30 21.74
CA GLU A 339 -10.98 0.81 22.03
C GLU A 339 -10.84 1.75 20.83
N VAL A 340 -10.68 1.17 19.63
CA VAL A 340 -10.67 1.92 18.37
C VAL A 340 -11.99 2.65 18.16
N ALA A 341 -13.13 2.00 18.42
CA ALA A 341 -14.44 2.65 18.35
C ALA A 341 -14.59 3.84 19.31
N ILE A 342 -14.04 3.75 20.53
CA ILE A 342 -14.03 4.85 21.51
C ILE A 342 -13.19 6.02 20.97
N ASP A 343 -11.98 5.75 20.48
CA ASP A 343 -11.06 6.78 19.99
C ASP A 343 -11.55 7.48 18.71
N VAL A 344 -12.06 6.71 17.75
CA VAL A 344 -12.67 7.25 16.52
C VAL A 344 -13.87 8.13 16.85
N THR A 345 -14.68 7.73 17.84
CA THR A 345 -15.82 8.54 18.30
C THR A 345 -15.34 9.81 19.00
N LEU A 346 -14.32 9.74 19.87
CA LEU A 346 -13.72 10.91 20.50
C LEU A 346 -13.21 11.91 19.46
N LYS A 347 -12.49 11.45 18.42
CA LYS A 347 -12.07 12.30 17.30
C LYS A 347 -13.28 12.96 16.61
N LYS A 348 -14.29 12.17 16.24
CA LYS A 348 -15.48 12.63 15.53
C LYS A 348 -16.32 13.64 16.33
N LEU A 349 -16.40 13.48 17.65
CA LEU A 349 -17.09 14.42 18.55
C LEU A 349 -16.31 15.73 18.73
N ASN A 350 -14.97 15.70 18.73
CA ASN A 350 -14.16 16.93 18.73
C ASN A 350 -14.33 17.70 17.40
N GLU A 351 -14.25 17.02 16.24
CA GLU A 351 -14.54 17.62 14.93
C GLU A 351 -15.95 18.25 14.87
N ALA A 352 -16.94 17.63 15.51
CA ALA A 352 -18.30 18.15 15.61
C ALA A 352 -18.37 19.39 16.53
N ARG A 353 -17.70 19.34 17.69
CA ARG A 353 -17.65 20.43 18.65
C ARG A 353 -16.98 21.67 18.07
N GLU A 354 -15.83 21.52 17.39
CA GLU A 354 -15.12 22.62 16.73
C GLU A 354 -16.00 23.32 15.69
N LYS A 355 -16.80 22.54 14.93
CA LYS A 355 -17.79 23.11 14.00
C LYS A 355 -18.88 23.91 14.71
N PHE A 356 -19.34 23.46 15.89
CA PHE A 356 -20.29 24.24 16.69
C PHE A 356 -19.67 25.50 17.31
N ASP A 357 -18.41 25.44 17.73
CA ASP A 357 -17.67 26.62 18.21
C ASP A 357 -17.55 27.67 17.07
N VAL A 358 -17.11 27.26 15.87
CA VAL A 358 -17.02 28.15 14.68
C VAL A 358 -18.37 28.69 14.20
N LEU A 359 -19.44 27.88 14.25
CA LEU A 359 -20.80 28.33 13.92
C LEU A 359 -21.36 29.33 14.95
N GLY A 360 -20.90 29.25 16.21
CA GLY A 360 -21.21 30.24 17.24
C GLY A 360 -20.56 31.58 16.95
N ASP A 361 -19.23 31.60 16.79
CA ASP A 361 -18.43 32.84 16.63
C ASP A 361 -18.85 33.71 15.44
N GLY A 362 -19.52 33.14 14.44
CA GLY A 362 -20.00 33.85 13.25
C GLY A 362 -21.33 34.62 13.40
N ILE A 363 -22.01 34.61 14.55
CA ILE A 363 -23.38 35.14 14.68
C ILE A 363 -23.54 36.13 15.84
N SER A 364 -24.08 37.31 15.53
CA SER A 364 -24.64 38.24 16.52
C SER A 364 -26.15 37.98 16.72
N ASP A 365 -26.55 37.77 17.97
CA ASP A 365 -27.91 37.48 18.49
C ASP A 365 -28.51 36.07 18.29
N ASN A 366 -29.24 35.64 19.33
CA ASN A 366 -30.10 34.46 19.54
C ASN A 366 -29.57 33.05 19.15
N ASN A 367 -28.99 32.84 17.97
CA ASN A 367 -28.48 31.53 17.55
C ASN A 367 -27.13 31.19 18.20
N TYR A 368 -26.38 32.21 18.64
CA TYR A 368 -25.12 32.04 19.39
C TYR A 368 -25.31 31.14 20.61
N ASP A 369 -26.38 31.37 21.39
CA ASP A 369 -26.67 30.60 22.60
C ASP A 369 -27.01 29.14 22.31
N GLU A 370 -27.65 28.85 21.16
CA GLU A 370 -27.95 27.48 20.75
C GLU A 370 -26.68 26.72 20.32
N TYR A 371 -25.81 27.33 19.49
CA TYR A 371 -24.55 26.69 19.09
C TYR A 371 -23.57 26.54 20.26
N SER A 372 -23.48 27.53 21.16
CA SER A 372 -22.70 27.44 22.40
C SER A 372 -23.25 26.35 23.34
N SER A 373 -24.58 26.20 23.43
CA SER A 373 -25.24 25.10 24.15
C SER A 373 -24.92 23.73 23.54
N CYS A 374 -24.93 23.61 22.22
CA CYS A 374 -24.49 22.39 21.52
C CYS A 374 -23.01 22.08 21.77
N SER A 375 -22.10 23.04 21.63
CA SER A 375 -20.68 22.84 21.94
C SER A 375 -20.47 22.34 23.38
N ARG A 376 -21.15 22.95 24.36
CA ARG A 376 -21.12 22.51 25.77
C ARG A 376 -21.61 21.08 25.93
N LYS A 377 -22.72 20.70 25.29
CA LYS A 377 -23.24 19.32 25.30
C LYS A 377 -22.28 18.32 24.66
N TYR A 378 -21.63 18.69 23.55
CA TYR A 378 -20.61 17.85 22.93
C TYR A 378 -19.38 17.71 23.82
N LYS A 379 -18.96 18.77 24.53
CA LYS A 379 -17.91 18.71 25.55
C LYS A 379 -18.29 17.74 26.68
N ASP A 380 -19.53 17.80 27.18
CA ASP A 380 -20.01 16.86 28.20
C ASP A 380 -20.07 15.42 27.69
N ALA A 381 -20.42 15.20 26.42
CA ALA A 381 -20.35 13.88 25.77
C ALA A 381 -18.89 13.38 25.62
N ILE A 382 -17.95 14.24 25.25
CA ILE A 382 -16.51 13.93 25.18
C ILE A 382 -16.00 13.49 26.56
N ASN A 383 -16.26 14.26 27.62
CA ASN A 383 -15.85 13.92 28.99
C ASN A 383 -16.36 12.53 29.44
N LYS A 384 -17.59 12.16 29.02
CA LYS A 384 -18.18 10.83 29.27
C LYS A 384 -17.47 9.71 28.50
N LEU A 385 -17.02 9.97 27.27
CA LEU A 385 -16.24 9.01 26.48
C LEU A 385 -14.78 8.92 26.91
N GLU A 386 -14.16 9.99 27.39
CA GLU A 386 -12.84 9.94 28.05
C GLU A 386 -12.90 9.10 29.33
N SER A 387 -13.92 9.32 30.17
CA SER A 387 -14.21 8.45 31.32
C SER A 387 -14.43 6.98 30.91
N THR A 388 -14.96 6.74 29.72
CA THR A 388 -15.16 5.40 29.15
C THR A 388 -13.84 4.78 28.67
N LYS A 389 -12.95 5.58 28.07
CA LYS A 389 -11.60 5.17 27.65
C LYS A 389 -10.75 4.74 28.87
N GLU A 390 -10.76 5.51 29.94
CA GLU A 390 -10.05 5.15 31.18
C GLU A 390 -10.69 3.95 31.90
N SER A 391 -12.02 3.83 31.87
CA SER A 391 -12.73 2.63 32.34
C SER A 391 -12.37 1.38 31.53
N TRP A 392 -12.18 1.52 30.22
CA TRP A 392 -11.75 0.44 29.34
C TRP A 392 -10.30 -0.01 29.62
N LYS A 393 -9.35 0.94 29.68
CA LYS A 393 -7.94 0.68 30.03
C LYS A 393 -7.78 0.01 31.39
N SER A 394 -8.53 0.46 32.40
CA SER A 394 -8.54 -0.12 33.76
C SER A 394 -9.32 -1.44 33.86
N LEU A 395 -9.82 -1.99 32.75
CA LEU A 395 -10.61 -3.22 32.67
C LEU A 395 -11.92 -3.18 33.49
N ASN A 396 -12.41 -1.97 33.82
CA ASN A 396 -13.62 -1.73 34.60
C ASN A 396 -14.82 -1.43 33.67
N TYR A 397 -15.47 -2.48 33.21
CA TYR A 397 -16.52 -2.38 32.18
C TYR A 397 -17.89 -1.92 32.68
N ASN A 398 -18.09 -1.74 33.99
CA ASN A 398 -19.43 -1.59 34.59
C ASN A 398 -20.16 -0.32 34.12
N ASN A 399 -19.45 0.79 34.01
CA ASN A 399 -20.05 2.10 33.72
C ASN A 399 -20.05 2.47 32.23
N ILE A 400 -19.42 1.66 31.37
CA ILE A 400 -19.26 1.95 29.93
C ILE A 400 -20.62 2.09 29.23
N GLY A 401 -21.58 1.21 29.53
CA GLY A 401 -22.91 1.25 28.92
C GLY A 401 -23.69 2.52 29.23
N GLU A 402 -23.64 2.99 30.48
CA GLU A 402 -24.33 4.21 30.91
C GLU A 402 -23.57 5.47 30.45
N ASN A 403 -22.24 5.51 30.48
CA ASN A 403 -21.47 6.65 29.97
C ASN A 403 -21.71 6.91 28.47
N VAL A 404 -21.77 5.86 27.63
CA VAL A 404 -22.07 5.98 26.19
C VAL A 404 -23.52 6.44 25.95
N LYS A 405 -24.44 6.05 26.83
CA LYS A 405 -25.85 6.47 26.80
C LYS A 405 -26.03 7.93 27.24
N ASP A 406 -25.29 8.39 28.25
CA ASP A 406 -25.22 9.81 28.64
C ASP A 406 -24.62 10.67 27.51
N ALA A 407 -23.57 10.19 26.85
CA ALA A 407 -22.97 10.87 25.70
C ALA A 407 -23.97 11.01 24.53
N LEU A 408 -24.70 9.93 24.19
CA LEU A 408 -25.79 9.95 23.21
C LEU A 408 -26.90 10.94 23.60
N HIS A 409 -27.33 10.94 24.86
CA HIS A 409 -28.35 11.86 25.35
C HIS A 409 -27.94 13.33 25.17
N ASN A 410 -26.68 13.67 25.48
CA ASN A 410 -26.16 15.01 25.28
C ASN A 410 -26.12 15.41 23.79
N ILE A 411 -25.69 14.52 22.90
CA ILE A 411 -25.69 14.72 21.44
C ILE A 411 -27.11 14.95 20.91
N GLU A 412 -28.08 14.13 21.33
CA GLU A 412 -29.49 14.25 20.93
C GLU A 412 -30.11 15.56 21.43
N HIS A 413 -29.81 15.96 22.67
CA HIS A 413 -30.35 17.18 23.28
C HIS A 413 -29.68 18.49 22.81
N CYS A 414 -28.74 18.45 21.87
CA CYS A 414 -28.35 19.64 21.09
C CYS A 414 -29.54 20.17 20.26
N LYS A 415 -30.45 19.30 19.78
CA LYS A 415 -31.58 19.67 18.90
C LYS A 415 -32.70 20.52 19.54
N LYS A 416 -32.55 21.03 20.78
CA LYS A 416 -33.62 21.78 21.48
C LYS A 416 -33.55 23.28 21.20
N GLY A 417 -34.05 23.67 20.03
CA GLY A 417 -34.27 25.04 19.57
C GLY A 417 -35.48 25.13 18.63
N SER A 418 -36.00 26.33 18.38
CA SER A 418 -37.13 26.54 17.45
C SER A 418 -36.67 26.86 16.01
N LEU A 419 -35.39 26.61 15.71
CA LEU A 419 -34.74 26.94 14.46
C LEU A 419 -34.72 25.74 13.49
N ASP A 420 -34.92 26.07 12.22
CA ASP A 420 -34.75 25.15 11.11
C ASP A 420 -33.25 24.94 10.88
N TYR A 421 -32.72 23.82 11.38
CA TYR A 421 -31.30 23.52 11.33
C TYR A 421 -30.85 23.27 9.89
N SER A 422 -29.71 23.86 9.49
CA SER A 422 -29.06 23.50 8.22
C SER A 422 -28.84 21.97 8.15
N SER A 423 -28.98 21.41 6.96
CA SER A 423 -28.71 19.99 6.67
C SER A 423 -27.31 19.54 7.09
N ASP A 424 -26.35 20.48 7.15
CA ASP A 424 -25.01 20.23 7.69
C ASP A 424 -25.00 19.94 9.19
N VAL A 425 -25.84 20.62 9.97
CA VAL A 425 -25.94 20.40 11.43
C VAL A 425 -26.64 19.08 11.73
N GLU A 426 -27.71 18.76 11.00
CA GLU A 426 -28.36 17.44 11.13
C GLU A 426 -27.37 16.31 10.80
N ARG A 427 -26.59 16.45 9.73
CA ARG A 427 -25.53 15.50 9.36
C ARG A 427 -24.45 15.36 10.44
N ILE A 428 -23.99 16.45 11.05
CA ILE A 428 -23.02 16.41 12.17
C ILE A 428 -23.60 15.61 13.35
N ILE A 429 -24.85 15.86 13.70
CA ILE A 429 -25.53 15.19 14.82
C ILE A 429 -25.71 13.69 14.53
N ASP A 430 -26.12 13.32 13.32
CA ASP A 430 -26.35 11.91 12.98
C ASP A 430 -25.06 11.11 12.81
N ASP A 431 -23.99 11.72 12.29
CA ASP A 431 -22.63 11.15 12.31
C ASP A 431 -22.17 10.87 13.75
N ALA A 432 -22.37 11.81 14.68
CA ALA A 432 -21.99 11.66 16.09
C ALA A 432 -22.82 10.58 16.81
N LYS A 433 -24.14 10.51 16.56
CA LYS A 433 -25.00 9.42 17.05
C LYS A 433 -24.53 8.06 16.53
N LEU A 434 -24.17 7.97 15.24
CA LEU A 434 -23.69 6.73 14.65
C LEU A 434 -22.40 6.28 15.35
N ALA A 435 -21.44 7.17 15.55
CA ALA A 435 -20.18 6.89 16.22
C ALA A 435 -20.40 6.29 17.63
N CYS A 436 -21.20 6.93 18.48
CA CYS A 436 -21.53 6.40 19.81
C CYS A 436 -22.29 5.05 19.75
N ASN A 437 -23.15 4.84 18.74
CA ASN A 437 -23.82 3.56 18.54
C ASN A 437 -22.85 2.43 18.13
N ILE A 438 -21.74 2.73 17.43
CA ILE A 438 -20.70 1.74 17.13
C ILE A 438 -20.07 1.24 18.43
N ILE A 439 -19.69 2.14 19.36
CA ILE A 439 -19.17 1.74 20.69
C ILE A 439 -20.14 0.79 21.40
N LYS A 440 -21.44 1.12 21.41
CA LYS A 440 -22.48 0.30 22.03
C LYS A 440 -22.54 -1.11 21.42
N VAL A 441 -22.41 -1.24 20.09
CA VAL A 441 -22.42 -2.54 19.40
C VAL A 441 -21.13 -3.33 19.67
N THR A 442 -19.95 -2.72 19.54
CA THR A 442 -18.66 -3.39 19.77
C THR A 442 -18.53 -3.83 21.23
N PHE A 443 -18.91 -2.97 22.18
CA PHE A 443 -18.92 -3.28 23.60
C PHE A 443 -19.87 -4.43 23.94
N HIS A 444 -21.10 -4.43 23.40
CA HIS A 444 -22.03 -5.55 23.59
C HIS A 444 -21.47 -6.86 23.03
N GLN A 445 -20.83 -6.82 21.86
CA GLN A 445 -20.19 -7.99 21.24
C GLN A 445 -19.03 -8.51 22.10
N PHE A 446 -18.21 -7.63 22.68
CA PHE A 446 -17.15 -7.96 23.63
C PHE A 446 -17.71 -8.65 24.89
N ILE A 447 -18.69 -8.04 25.57
CA ILE A 447 -19.31 -8.61 26.78
C ILE A 447 -19.95 -9.98 26.50
N HIS A 448 -20.61 -10.14 25.36
CA HIS A 448 -21.17 -11.42 24.93
C HIS A 448 -20.07 -12.50 24.77
N SER A 449 -18.94 -12.16 24.13
CA SER A 449 -17.81 -13.09 23.96
C SER A 449 -17.19 -13.50 25.30
N LYS A 450 -17.08 -12.56 26.26
CA LYS A 450 -16.58 -12.82 27.61
C LYS A 450 -17.48 -13.79 28.37
N LYS A 451 -18.81 -13.61 28.31
CA LYS A 451 -19.79 -14.52 28.93
C LYS A 451 -19.73 -15.94 28.36
N HIS A 452 -19.52 -16.09 27.04
CA HIS A 452 -19.39 -17.41 26.43
C HIS A 452 -18.11 -18.16 26.83
N LYS A 453 -16.97 -17.46 26.92
CA LYS A 453 -15.71 -18.08 27.40
C LYS A 453 -15.87 -18.59 28.83
N ASN A 454 -16.43 -17.78 29.74
CA ASN A 454 -16.66 -18.19 31.12
C ASN A 454 -17.63 -19.39 31.25
N LYS A 455 -18.62 -19.52 30.37
CA LYS A 455 -19.50 -20.71 30.33
C LYS A 455 -18.81 -21.97 29.80
N LYS A 456 -17.90 -21.84 28.82
CA LYS A 456 -17.19 -22.99 28.26
C LYS A 456 -16.17 -23.54 29.27
N GLN A 457 -15.41 -22.64 29.91
CA GLN A 457 -14.50 -23.00 30.99
C GLN A 457 -15.22 -23.76 32.11
N LYS A 458 -16.37 -23.25 32.58
CA LYS A 458 -17.14 -23.90 33.64
C LYS A 458 -17.73 -25.28 33.25
N HIS A 459 -17.95 -25.55 31.96
CA HIS A 459 -18.34 -26.88 31.50
C HIS A 459 -17.14 -27.84 31.46
N GLU A 460 -15.99 -27.37 30.98
CA GLU A 460 -14.75 -28.14 30.95
C GLU A 460 -14.29 -28.48 32.40
N ASP A 461 -14.40 -27.53 33.32
CA ASP A 461 -14.11 -27.73 34.75
C ASP A 461 -15.17 -28.62 35.49
N GLU A 462 -16.37 -28.81 34.94
CA GLU A 462 -17.42 -29.68 35.51
C GLU A 462 -17.34 -31.11 34.94
N ASP A 463 -16.98 -31.29 33.66
CA ASP A 463 -16.79 -32.61 33.06
C ASP A 463 -15.54 -33.33 33.63
N ASP A 464 -14.41 -32.62 33.83
CA ASP A 464 -13.20 -33.16 34.49
C ASP A 464 -13.41 -33.51 35.98
N SER A 465 -14.58 -33.21 36.56
CA SER A 465 -14.90 -33.46 37.98
C SER A 465 -15.83 -34.67 38.22
N ASN A 466 -16.20 -35.40 37.17
CA ASN A 466 -17.09 -36.58 37.24
C ASN A 466 -16.40 -37.92 36.88
N ASP A 467 -15.09 -37.94 36.65
CA ASP A 467 -14.30 -39.12 36.26
C ASP A 467 -13.29 -39.60 37.35
N ASP A 468 -13.47 -39.17 38.62
CA ASP A 468 -12.72 -39.62 39.83
C ASP A 468 -13.63 -40.32 40.86
#